data_AF-A0A1D1V6J1-F1
#
_entry.id   AF-A0A1D1V6J1-F1
#
_cell.length_a   1.000
_cell.length_b   1.000
_cell.length_c   1.000
_cell.angle_alpha   90.00
_cell.angle_beta   90.00
_cell.angle_gamma   90.00
#
_symmetry.space_group_name_H-M   'P 1'
#
loop_
_entity.id
_entity.type
_entity.pdbx_description
1 polymer ?
#
loop_
_entity_poly.entity_id
_entity_poly.type
_entity_poly.pdbx_seq_one_letter_code
_entity_poly.pdbx_strand_id
1 'polypeptide(L)'
;MKNEHPSKLNDAVKSKPSPEAFRAKQKGEPQIMSKKQTTRHTNNLTQWIICTAKPIGTVDEPQFAKMINGLHPSYKVPCRQTIRNLILNGCKMKKIQIIEELTAVTSRISLNTDMQKARARK
;
A
#
# COMPACT_ATOMS: atom_id res chain seq x y z
N MET A 1 -7.44 80.88 -20.54
CA MET A 1 -6.19 80.09 -20.59
C MET A 1 -6.58 78.63 -20.58
N LYS A 2 -5.84 77.82 -21.34
CA LYS A 2 -6.21 76.49 -21.82
C LYS A 2 -6.16 75.40 -20.73
N ASN A 3 -6.76 74.25 -21.09
CA ASN A 3 -6.56 72.88 -20.59
C ASN A 3 -7.52 72.45 -19.47
N GLU A 4 -8.09 71.25 -19.41
CA GLU A 4 -8.36 70.11 -20.31
C GLU A 4 -9.22 69.19 -19.43
N HIS A 5 -10.31 68.61 -19.95
CA HIS A 5 -10.93 67.42 -19.34
C HIS A 5 -10.40 66.20 -20.10
N PRO A 6 -10.09 65.06 -19.45
CA PRO A 6 -11.14 64.04 -19.34
C PRO A 6 -11.05 63.05 -18.15
N SER A 7 -12.22 62.52 -17.80
CA SER A 7 -12.55 61.13 -17.39
C SER A 7 -11.42 60.17 -17.05
N LYS A 8 -11.42 59.61 -15.82
CA LYS A 8 -11.19 58.17 -15.56
C LYS A 8 -11.94 57.71 -14.30
N LEU A 9 -13.03 56.97 -14.54
CA LEU A 9 -13.53 55.89 -13.71
C LEU A 9 -12.35 54.93 -13.45
N ASN A 10 -12.07 54.53 -12.21
CA ASN A 10 -11.34 53.29 -11.92
C ASN A 10 -11.65 52.80 -10.51
N ASP A 11 -11.94 51.51 -10.48
CA ASP A 11 -12.47 50.68 -9.43
C ASP A 11 -11.60 50.55 -8.17
N ALA A 12 -12.25 50.47 -7.03
CA ALA A 12 -11.77 49.68 -5.89
C ALA A 12 -12.96 49.09 -5.13
N VAL A 13 -13.80 48.35 -5.87
CA VAL A 13 -14.73 47.39 -5.27
C VAL A 13 -13.91 46.33 -4.53
N LYS A 14 -14.25 46.14 -3.26
CA LYS A 14 -13.89 45.00 -2.41
C LYS A 14 -13.61 43.72 -3.21
N SER A 15 -12.37 43.24 -3.14
CA SER A 15 -12.11 41.81 -3.22
C SER A 15 -11.29 41.39 -2.00
N LYS A 16 -12.00 40.87 -0.99
CA LYS A 16 -11.40 39.95 -0.03
C LYS A 16 -10.65 38.87 -0.84
N PRO A 17 -9.47 38.40 -0.41
CA PRO A 17 -8.83 37.28 -1.06
C PRO A 17 -9.79 36.08 -1.04
N SER A 18 -10.17 35.59 -2.22
CA SER A 18 -10.93 34.35 -2.35
C SER A 18 -10.10 33.20 -1.73
N PRO A 19 -10.71 32.28 -0.94
CA PRO A 19 -10.04 31.11 -0.37
C PRO A 19 -9.42 30.16 -1.42
N GLU A 20 -9.75 30.31 -2.70
CA GLU A 20 -9.27 29.44 -3.78
C GLU A 20 -7.77 29.58 -4.06
N ALA A 21 -7.19 30.77 -3.88
CA ALA A 21 -5.76 30.98 -4.08
C ALA A 21 -4.90 30.28 -3.01
N PHE A 22 -5.45 29.98 -1.83
CA PHE A 22 -4.79 29.19 -0.79
C PHE A 22 -4.91 27.68 -1.03
N ARG A 23 -5.88 27.21 -1.81
CA ARG A 23 -6.02 25.78 -2.16
C ARG A 23 -5.10 25.35 -3.31
N ALA A 24 -4.62 26.28 -4.13
CA ALA A 24 -3.81 25.96 -5.30
C ALA A 24 -2.33 25.63 -5.00
N LYS A 25 -1.83 25.86 -3.77
CA LYS A 25 -0.40 25.65 -3.41
C LYS A 25 -0.10 24.38 -2.59
N GLN A 26 -1.03 23.42 -2.48
CA GLN A 26 -0.76 22.12 -1.85
C GLN A 26 -0.72 20.94 -2.84
N LYS A 27 -0.41 21.21 -4.12
CA LYS A 27 -0.30 20.19 -5.15
C LYS A 27 1.18 20.00 -5.48
N GLY A 28 1.86 19.08 -4.78
CA GLY A 28 3.24 18.78 -5.18
C GLY A 28 4.07 17.85 -4.34
N GLU A 29 3.77 17.64 -3.06
CA GLU A 29 4.53 16.66 -2.27
C GLU A 29 3.74 15.36 -2.12
N PRO A 30 4.31 14.21 -2.51
CA PRO A 30 3.75 12.92 -2.11
C PRO A 30 3.71 12.93 -0.58
N GLN A 31 2.53 13.00 0.02
CA GLN A 31 2.42 12.73 1.45
C GLN A 31 2.93 11.31 1.65
N ILE A 32 4.11 11.15 2.25
CA ILE A 32 4.67 9.83 2.50
C ILE A 32 3.98 9.28 3.74
N MET A 33 3.35 8.11 3.60
CA MET A 33 2.71 7.42 4.72
C MET A 33 3.73 7.13 5.85
N SER A 34 3.28 7.25 7.11
CA SER A 34 4.12 6.92 8.26
C SER A 34 4.61 5.47 8.22
N LYS A 35 5.82 5.20 8.71
CA LYS A 35 6.40 3.84 8.72
C LYS A 35 5.47 2.81 9.36
N LYS A 36 4.82 3.16 10.48
CA LYS A 36 3.88 2.26 11.19
C LYS A 36 2.68 1.88 10.32
N GLN A 37 2.08 2.85 9.64
CA GLN A 37 0.97 2.60 8.72
C GLN A 37 1.47 1.77 7.52
N THR A 38 2.60 2.11 6.92
CA THR A 38 3.15 1.37 5.76
C THR A 38 3.37 -0.10 6.11
N THR A 39 3.94 -0.38 7.28
CA THR A 39 4.10 -1.75 7.78
C THR A 39 2.75 -2.45 7.96
N ARG A 40 1.75 -1.78 8.55
CA ARG A 40 0.40 -2.35 8.72
C ARG A 40 -0.25 -2.70 7.38
N HIS A 41 -0.24 -1.78 6.42
CA HIS A 41 -0.81 -2.02 5.08
C HIS A 41 -0.07 -3.13 4.34
N THR A 42 1.26 -3.18 4.48
CA THR A 42 2.09 -4.23 3.88
C THR A 42 1.81 -5.61 4.48
N ASN A 43 1.60 -5.68 5.80
CA ASN A 43 1.21 -6.93 6.46
C ASN A 43 -0.17 -7.40 6.01
N ASN A 44 -1.14 -6.48 5.90
CA ASN A 44 -2.49 -6.80 5.39
C ASN A 44 -2.43 -7.32 3.94
N LEU A 45 -1.64 -6.66 3.08
CA LEU A 45 -1.42 -7.11 1.70
C LEU A 45 -0.79 -8.50 1.67
N THR A 46 0.24 -8.74 2.49
CA THR A 46 0.89 -10.05 2.61
C THR A 46 -0.10 -11.13 3.05
N GLN A 47 -0.94 -10.83 4.04
CA GLN A 47 -1.98 -11.76 4.52
C GLN A 47 -3.01 -12.06 3.43
N TRP A 48 -3.46 -11.05 2.68
CA TRP A 48 -4.36 -11.25 1.56
C TRP A 48 -3.75 -12.18 0.50
N ILE A 49 -2.48 -11.98 0.13
CA ILE A 49 -1.76 -12.85 -0.81
C ILE A 49 -1.75 -14.31 -0.32
N ILE A 50 -1.42 -14.54 0.95
CA ILE A 50 -1.38 -15.88 1.56
C ILE A 50 -2.78 -16.51 1.57
N CYS A 51 -3.77 -15.83 2.14
CA CYS A 51 -5.11 -16.38 2.38
C CYS A 51 -5.88 -16.63 1.08
N THR A 52 -5.57 -15.90 0.01
CA THR A 52 -6.21 -16.06 -1.31
C THR A 52 -5.33 -16.78 -2.32
N ALA A 53 -4.21 -17.34 -1.88
CA ALA A 53 -3.24 -18.08 -2.71
C ALA A 53 -2.83 -17.33 -3.99
N LYS A 54 -2.70 -16.01 -3.92
CA LYS A 54 -2.30 -15.20 -5.08
C LYS A 54 -0.81 -15.38 -5.37
N PRO A 55 -0.39 -15.32 -6.65
CA PRO A 55 1.03 -15.26 -6.98
C PRO A 55 1.68 -14.04 -6.33
N ILE A 56 2.89 -14.20 -5.77
CA ILE A 56 3.62 -13.06 -5.17
C ILE A 56 3.87 -11.97 -6.22
N GLY A 57 4.04 -12.35 -7.48
CA GLY A 57 4.21 -11.42 -8.61
C GLY A 57 3.03 -10.49 -8.88
N THR A 58 1.86 -10.68 -8.24
CA THR A 58 0.73 -9.74 -8.34
C THR A 58 1.13 -8.31 -7.96
N VAL A 59 2.07 -8.11 -7.04
CA VAL A 59 2.52 -6.77 -6.64
C VAL A 59 3.35 -6.05 -7.71
N ASP A 60 3.88 -6.79 -8.68
CA ASP A 60 4.64 -6.22 -9.80
C ASP A 60 3.73 -5.89 -11.00
N GLU A 61 2.44 -6.25 -10.93
CA GLU A 61 1.49 -6.02 -12.01
C GLU A 61 1.08 -4.53 -12.05
N PRO A 62 1.23 -3.83 -13.19
CA PRO A 62 0.99 -2.39 -13.27
C PRO A 62 -0.43 -1.96 -12.91
N GLN A 63 -1.47 -2.71 -13.30
CA GLN A 63 -2.85 -2.36 -13.00
C GLN A 63 -3.18 -2.53 -11.52
N PHE A 64 -2.60 -3.53 -10.87
CA PHE A 64 -2.66 -3.72 -9.42
C PHE A 64 -2.02 -2.53 -8.71
N ALA A 65 -0.81 -2.14 -9.09
CA ALA A 65 -0.15 -0.98 -8.50
C ALA A 65 -0.95 0.32 -8.72
N LYS A 66 -1.53 0.50 -9.91
CA LYS A 66 -2.40 1.63 -10.24
C LYS A 66 -3.68 1.63 -9.40
N MET A 67 -4.32 0.49 -9.22
CA MET A 67 -5.51 0.31 -8.38
C MET A 67 -5.21 0.66 -6.92
N ILE A 68 -4.11 0.14 -6.36
CA ILE A 68 -3.72 0.42 -4.98
C ILE A 68 -3.36 1.90 -4.80
N ASN A 69 -2.63 2.51 -5.74
CA ASN A 69 -2.37 3.95 -5.71
C ASN A 69 -3.66 4.79 -5.81
N GLY A 70 -4.67 4.33 -6.55
CA GLY A 70 -5.97 4.99 -6.61
C GLY A 70 -6.73 4.94 -5.28
N LEU A 71 -6.62 3.82 -4.55
CA LEU A 71 -7.23 3.65 -3.23
C LEU A 71 -6.45 4.36 -2.12
N HIS A 72 -5.12 4.35 -2.19
CA HIS A 72 -4.25 4.92 -1.17
C HIS A 72 -2.98 5.55 -1.78
N PRO A 73 -3.04 6.81 -2.26
CA PRO A 73 -1.96 7.44 -3.03
C PRO A 73 -0.60 7.54 -2.32
N SER A 74 -0.62 7.59 -0.99
CA SER A 74 0.59 7.69 -0.16
C SER A 74 1.23 6.34 0.17
N TYR A 75 0.61 5.24 -0.23
CA TYR A 75 1.14 3.89 0.01
C TYR A 75 1.94 3.41 -1.19
N LYS A 76 3.23 3.13 -0.99
CA LYS A 76 4.06 2.49 -2.00
C LYS A 76 3.90 0.98 -1.93
N VAL A 77 3.40 0.38 -3.01
CA VAL A 77 3.31 -1.08 -3.14
C VAL A 77 4.71 -1.70 -2.99
N PRO A 78 4.89 -2.69 -2.10
CA PRO A 78 6.17 -3.35 -1.88
C PRO A 78 6.54 -4.23 -3.08
N CYS A 79 7.83 -4.40 -3.33
CA CYS A 79 8.27 -5.32 -4.37
C CYS A 79 8.06 -6.78 -3.94
N ARG A 80 8.03 -7.68 -4.92
CA ARG A 80 7.93 -9.13 -4.70
C ARG A 80 8.90 -9.70 -3.67
N GLN A 81 10.14 -9.19 -3.61
CA GLN A 81 11.14 -9.67 -2.66
C GLN A 81 10.77 -9.32 -1.22
N THR A 82 10.24 -8.13 -0.98
CA THR A 82 9.75 -7.71 0.34
C THR A 82 8.62 -8.62 0.81
N ILE A 83 7.62 -8.88 -0.04
CA ILE A 83 6.52 -9.81 0.29
C ILE A 83 7.05 -11.21 0.56
N ARG A 84 7.93 -11.75 -0.30
CA ARG A 84 8.54 -13.08 -0.10
C ARG A 84 9.23 -13.18 1.25
N ASN A 85 10.03 -12.18 1.63
CA ASN A 85 10.74 -12.18 2.91
C ASN A 85 9.78 -12.16 4.10
N LEU A 86 8.70 -11.38 4.03
CA LEU A 86 7.67 -11.36 5.08
C LEU A 86 6.98 -12.71 5.24
N ILE A 87 6.64 -13.37 4.13
CA ILE A 87 6.04 -14.71 4.15
C ILE A 87 7.01 -15.71 4.79
N LEU A 88 8.28 -15.75 4.33
CA LEU A 88 9.28 -16.69 4.85
C LEU A 88 9.56 -16.47 6.34
N ASN A 89 9.67 -15.22 6.79
CA ASN A 89 9.87 -14.91 8.21
C ASN A 89 8.65 -15.31 9.04
N GLY A 90 7.44 -15.03 8.54
CA GLY A 90 6.19 -15.48 9.17
C GLY A 90 6.12 -17.01 9.28
N CYS A 91 6.51 -17.74 8.25
CA CYS A 91 6.58 -19.21 8.28
C CYS A 91 7.59 -19.73 9.31
N LYS A 92 8.77 -19.11 9.43
CA LYS A 92 9.77 -19.47 10.44
C LYS A 92 9.22 -19.31 11.85
N MET A 93 8.59 -18.17 12.14
CA MET A 93 8.00 -17.92 13.46
C MET A 93 6.86 -18.88 13.77
N LYS A 94 5.95 -19.11 12.81
CA LYS A 94 4.86 -20.09 12.97
C LYS A 94 5.39 -21.50 13.17
N LYS A 95 6.48 -21.88 12.50
CA LYS A 95 7.12 -23.19 12.69
C LYS A 95 7.62 -23.37 14.12
N ILE A 96 8.27 -22.35 14.69
CA ILE A 96 8.74 -22.38 16.08
C ILE A 96 7.54 -22.55 17.03
N GLN A 97 6.50 -21.74 16.86
CA GLN A 97 5.28 -21.83 17.66
C GLN A 97 4.62 -23.22 17.56
N ILE A 98 4.47 -23.76 16.36
CA ILE A 98 3.88 -25.09 16.14
C ILE A 98 4.74 -26.19 16.80
N ILE A 99 6.07 -26.07 16.78
CA ILE A 99 6.96 -27.02 17.47
C ILE A 99 6.72 -26.96 18.98
N GLU A 100 6.66 -25.76 19.57
CA GLU A 100 6.35 -25.58 20.99
C GLU A 100 5.00 -26.21 21.35
N GLU A 101 3.96 -25.89 20.58
CA GLU A 101 2.61 -26.47 20.73
C GLU A 101 2.64 -27.99 20.62
N LEU A 102 3.36 -28.55 19.64
CA LEU A 102 3.46 -29.99 19.41
C LEU A 102 4.23 -30.70 20.53
N THR A 103 5.28 -30.08 21.09
CA THR A 103 6.02 -30.64 22.23
C THR A 103 5.20 -30.67 23.52
N ALA A 104 4.20 -29.80 23.65
CA ALA A 104 3.29 -29.80 24.79
C ALA A 104 2.18 -30.86 24.69
N VAL A 105 1.98 -31.46 23.52
CA VAL A 105 0.99 -32.52 23.33
C VAL A 105 1.46 -33.82 24.00
N THR A 106 0.75 -34.25 25.03
CA THR A 106 1.03 -35.50 25.76
C THR A 106 0.31 -36.72 25.18
N SER A 107 -0.62 -36.50 24.24
CA SER A 107 -1.38 -37.56 23.57
C SER A 107 -0.65 -38.11 22.34
N ARG A 108 -1.20 -39.17 21.74
CA ARG A 108 -0.64 -39.77 20.52
C ARG A 108 -0.87 -38.85 19.32
N ILE A 109 0.16 -38.69 18.49
CA ILE A 109 0.10 -37.95 17.22
C ILE A 109 0.05 -38.96 16.07
N SER A 110 -0.91 -38.80 15.15
CA SER A 110 -0.95 -39.55 13.89
C SER A 110 -0.40 -38.70 12.75
N LEU A 111 0.49 -39.26 11.93
CA LEU A 111 1.00 -38.63 10.72
C LEU A 111 0.33 -39.25 9.49
N ASN A 112 -0.29 -38.42 8.66
CA ASN A 112 -0.74 -38.81 7.33
C ASN A 112 0.27 -38.28 6.30
N THR A 113 0.77 -39.16 5.44
CA THR A 113 1.68 -38.81 4.35
C THR A 113 0.98 -39.12 3.03
N ASP A 114 0.68 -38.08 2.26
CA ASP A 114 0.21 -38.22 0.88
C ASP A 114 1.41 -38.08 -0.08
N MET A 115 1.62 -39.10 -0.91
CA MET A 115 2.71 -39.14 -1.88
C MET A 115 2.14 -39.18 -3.29
N GLN A 116 2.32 -38.09 -4.03
CA GLN A 116 1.82 -37.96 -5.39
C GLN A 116 2.96 -37.84 -6.41
N LYS A 117 2.88 -38.58 -7.51
CA LYS A 117 3.79 -38.45 -8.65
C LYS A 117 3.31 -37.34 -9.59
N ALA A 118 4.06 -36.25 -9.69
CA ALA A 118 3.82 -35.24 -10.72
C ALA A 118 4.19 -35.80 -12.11
N ARG A 119 3.38 -35.49 -13.14
CA ARG A 119 3.74 -35.80 -14.53
C ARG A 119 4.85 -34.85 -15.00
N ALA A 120 5.90 -35.40 -15.60
CA ALA A 120 6.90 -34.58 -16.29
C ALA A 120 6.21 -33.82 -17.44
N ARG A 121 6.37 -32.49 -17.47
CA ARG A 121 6.00 -31.69 -18.64
C ARG A 121 7.04 -32.00 -19.72
N LYS A 122 6.60 -32.60 -20.83
CA LYS A 122 7.43 -32.84 -22.02
C LYS A 122 7.66 -31.52 -22.75
#